data_AF-A0AA35GHR0-F1
#
_entry.id   AF-A0AA35GHR0-F1
#
_cell.length_a   1.000
_cell.length_b   1.000
_cell.length_c   1.000
_cell.angle_alpha   90.00
_cell.angle_beta   90.00
_cell.angle_gamma   90.00
#
_symmetry.space_group_name_H-M   'P 1'
#
loop_
_entity.id
_entity.type
_entity.pdbx_description
1 polymer ?
#
loop_
_entity_poly.entity_id
_entity_poly.type
_entity_poly.pdbx_seq_one_letter_code
_entity_poly.pdbx_strand_id
1 'polypeptide(L)'
;MTATVGGTTALGDNAARQLANATKTAPQLATITPRWLTHLLQWVPVEAGICRVNQVKNPEDIQVTCTAKQHENQLPRTYVDYDAQPREYFLNAVSTVLDVHTRISDLYSSPHDQIKEQLRLTIETIKENQESELINNPDTAFWPRSATRNASSR
;
A
#
# COMPACT_ATOMS: atom_id res chain seq x y z
N MET A 1 51.47 39.01 -36.56
CA MET A 1 51.06 38.09 -37.63
C MET A 1 50.87 36.71 -37.02
N THR A 2 49.66 36.40 -36.58
CA THR A 2 49.22 35.05 -36.24
C THR A 2 47.87 34.87 -36.92
N ALA A 3 47.82 33.95 -37.88
CA ALA A 3 46.66 33.72 -38.73
C ALA A 3 45.50 33.17 -37.88
N THR A 4 44.46 33.96 -37.65
CA THR A 4 43.18 33.42 -37.19
C THR A 4 42.48 32.84 -38.41
N VAL A 5 42.61 31.53 -38.53
CA VAL A 5 41.83 30.64 -39.38
C VAL A 5 40.38 31.14 -39.41
N GLY A 6 39.83 31.35 -40.60
CA GLY A 6 38.43 31.70 -40.82
C GLY A 6 37.51 30.63 -40.25
N GLY A 7 37.19 30.74 -38.97
CA GLY A 7 36.18 29.95 -38.32
C GLY A 7 34.82 30.49 -38.76
N THR A 8 34.04 29.65 -39.43
CA THR A 8 32.64 29.91 -39.79
C THR A 8 31.92 30.61 -38.65
N THR A 9 31.54 31.87 -38.86
CA THR A 9 30.70 32.67 -37.97
C THR A 9 29.28 32.11 -38.04
N ALA A 10 29.01 31.04 -37.30
CA ALA A 10 27.71 30.41 -37.19
C ALA A 10 27.03 30.82 -35.88
N LEU A 11 25.70 30.79 -35.87
CA LEU A 11 24.89 30.99 -34.67
C LEU A 11 25.28 29.94 -33.60
N GLY A 12 25.53 30.39 -32.37
CA GLY A 12 25.86 29.48 -31.27
C GLY A 12 24.65 28.70 -30.75
N ASP A 13 24.88 27.45 -30.33
CA ASP A 13 23.83 26.52 -29.88
C ASP A 13 22.93 27.08 -28.78
N ASN A 14 23.51 27.87 -27.85
CA ASN A 14 22.76 28.49 -26.75
C ASN A 14 21.73 29.52 -27.23
N ALA A 15 22.05 30.28 -28.29
CA ALA A 15 21.13 31.22 -28.89
C ALA A 15 20.04 30.50 -29.69
N ALA A 16 20.42 29.45 -30.44
CA ALA A 16 19.46 28.60 -31.17
C ALA A 16 18.48 27.88 -30.24
N ARG A 17 18.92 27.43 -29.06
CA ARG A 17 18.10 26.68 -28.10
C ARG A 17 16.95 27.49 -27.51
N GLN A 18 17.06 28.81 -27.42
CA GLN A 18 15.98 29.68 -26.89
C GLN A 18 14.72 29.62 -27.75
N LEU A 19 14.88 29.33 -29.04
CA LEU A 19 13.77 29.19 -29.99
C LEU A 19 13.32 27.74 -30.14
N ALA A 20 14.03 26.77 -29.55
CA ALA A 20 13.71 25.35 -29.67
C ALA A 20 12.73 24.90 -28.57
N ASN A 21 11.70 24.15 -28.97
CA ASN A 21 10.79 23.51 -28.02
C ASN A 21 11.49 22.36 -27.27
N ALA A 22 11.32 22.31 -25.96
CA ALA A 22 11.77 21.20 -25.13
C ALA A 22 10.60 20.27 -24.80
N THR A 23 10.80 18.97 -24.99
CA THR A 23 9.85 17.95 -24.51
C THR A 23 9.91 17.92 -22.98
N LYS A 24 8.79 18.27 -22.34
CA LYS A 24 8.63 18.18 -20.88
C LYS A 24 8.02 16.83 -20.56
N THR A 25 8.55 16.12 -19.56
CA THR A 25 7.95 14.89 -19.03
C THR A 25 7.11 15.21 -17.80
N ALA A 26 6.18 14.30 -17.47
CA ALA A 26 5.51 14.33 -16.18
C ALA A 26 6.54 14.19 -15.04
N PRO A 27 6.25 14.76 -13.86
CA PRO A 27 7.11 14.61 -12.69
C PRO A 27 7.31 13.13 -12.34
N GLN A 28 8.57 12.75 -12.20
CA GLN A 28 8.98 11.41 -11.75
C GLN A 28 9.14 11.43 -10.24
N LEU A 29 8.50 10.49 -9.54
CA LEU A 29 8.60 10.36 -8.09
C LEU A 29 9.42 9.10 -7.78
N ALA A 30 10.62 9.29 -7.23
CA ALA A 30 11.56 8.21 -6.94
C ALA A 30 11.10 7.29 -5.78
N THR A 31 10.18 7.77 -4.96
CA THR A 31 9.62 7.03 -3.82
C THR A 31 8.60 5.96 -4.25
N ILE A 32 8.12 5.98 -5.51
CA ILE A 32 7.14 5.00 -6.00
C ILE A 32 7.77 3.61 -6.00
N THR A 33 7.13 2.69 -5.28
CA THR A 33 7.48 1.28 -5.27
C THR A 33 6.50 0.49 -6.15
N PRO A 34 6.85 -0.74 -6.57
CA PRO A 34 5.93 -1.60 -7.33
C PRO A 34 4.72 -2.09 -6.51
N ARG A 35 4.65 -1.79 -5.20
CA ARG A 35 3.52 -2.12 -4.31
C ARG A 35 3.06 -3.58 -4.36
N TRP A 36 4.02 -4.51 -4.45
CA TRP A 36 3.76 -5.95 -4.60
C TRP A 36 2.86 -6.51 -3.50
N LEU A 37 2.99 -6.03 -2.25
CA LEU A 37 2.19 -6.55 -1.14
C LEU A 37 0.70 -6.29 -1.37
N THR A 38 0.33 -5.07 -1.77
CA THR A 38 -1.07 -4.70 -2.01
C THR A 38 -1.70 -5.45 -3.19
N HIS A 39 -0.87 -5.90 -4.14
CA HIS A 39 -1.31 -6.72 -5.28
C HIS A 39 -1.49 -8.20 -4.92
N LEU A 40 -0.73 -8.70 -3.95
CA LEU A 40 -0.78 -10.11 -3.52
C LEU A 40 -1.81 -10.35 -2.40
N LEU A 41 -2.17 -9.32 -1.65
CA LEU A 41 -3.17 -9.42 -0.59
C LEU A 41 -4.58 -9.59 -1.14
N GLN A 42 -5.35 -10.49 -0.51
CA GLN A 42 -6.77 -10.64 -0.77
C GLN A 42 -7.56 -9.59 0.01
N TRP A 43 -8.24 -8.72 -0.71
CA TRP A 43 -9.08 -7.67 -0.13
C TRP A 43 -10.47 -8.22 0.18
N VAL A 44 -10.88 -8.15 1.46
CA VAL A 44 -12.22 -8.50 1.92
C VAL A 44 -12.94 -7.22 2.35
N PRO A 45 -14.10 -6.88 1.75
CA PRO A 45 -14.84 -5.67 2.13
C PRO A 45 -15.47 -5.83 3.51
N VAL A 46 -15.43 -4.77 4.32
CA VAL A 46 -16.01 -4.73 5.68
C VAL A 46 -17.04 -3.60 5.73
N GLU A 47 -18.33 -3.94 5.82
CA GLU A 47 -19.42 -2.96 5.71
C GLU A 47 -19.53 -2.01 6.91
N ALA A 48 -19.23 -2.50 8.11
CA ALA A 48 -19.38 -1.74 9.36
C ALA A 48 -18.06 -1.13 9.87
N GLY A 49 -16.97 -1.19 9.08
CA GLY A 49 -15.65 -0.72 9.49
C GLY A 49 -14.99 -1.51 10.63
N ILE A 50 -15.60 -2.61 11.07
CA ILE A 50 -15.11 -3.48 12.14
C ILE A 50 -15.06 -4.91 11.61
N CYS A 51 -13.88 -5.51 11.63
CA CYS A 51 -13.68 -6.92 11.32
C CYS A 51 -13.36 -7.69 12.59
N ARG A 52 -14.25 -8.60 12.98
CA ARG A 52 -14.07 -9.47 14.16
C ARG A 52 -13.67 -10.86 13.72
N VAL A 53 -12.54 -11.35 14.22
CA VAL A 53 -12.04 -12.70 13.92
C VAL A 53 -12.37 -13.61 15.09
N ASN A 54 -13.36 -14.47 14.90
CA ASN A 54 -13.72 -15.49 15.89
C ASN A 54 -12.80 -16.70 15.73
N GLN A 55 -12.19 -17.13 16.83
CA GLN A 55 -11.33 -18.31 16.86
C GLN A 55 -11.94 -19.39 17.76
N VAL A 56 -11.62 -20.65 17.45
CA VAL A 56 -11.96 -21.81 18.26
C VAL A 56 -10.91 -21.92 19.36
N LYS A 57 -11.35 -22.07 20.61
CA LYS A 57 -10.47 -22.07 21.78
C LYS A 57 -9.57 -23.31 21.85
N ASN A 58 -10.14 -24.49 21.54
CA ASN A 58 -9.45 -25.79 21.60
C ASN A 58 -9.71 -26.62 20.32
N PRO A 59 -8.96 -26.42 19.23
CA PRO A 59 -9.15 -27.19 18.00
C PRO A 59 -8.73 -28.66 18.12
N GLU A 60 -7.90 -29.01 19.10
CA GLU A 60 -7.36 -30.37 19.27
C GLU A 60 -8.35 -31.37 19.92
N ASP A 61 -9.43 -30.88 20.54
CA ASP A 61 -10.44 -31.72 21.21
C ASP A 61 -11.57 -32.19 20.27
N ILE A 62 -11.47 -31.86 18.99
CA ILE A 62 -12.46 -32.22 17.97
C ILE A 62 -12.16 -33.66 17.50
N GLN A 63 -12.68 -34.65 18.24
CA GLN A 63 -12.60 -36.05 17.83
C GLN A 63 -13.56 -36.34 16.66
N VAL A 64 -13.01 -36.56 15.46
CA VAL A 64 -13.76 -36.99 14.27
C VAL A 64 -13.55 -38.49 14.07
N THR A 65 -14.57 -39.30 14.37
CA THR A 65 -14.53 -40.74 14.09
C THR A 65 -15.08 -41.02 12.69
N CYS A 66 -14.23 -41.46 11.77
CA CYS A 66 -14.65 -41.98 10.46
C CYS A 66 -15.07 -43.45 10.59
N THR A 67 -16.37 -43.75 10.61
CA THR A 67 -16.84 -45.14 10.68
C THR A 67 -16.75 -45.82 9.30
N ALA A 68 -15.61 -46.43 9.00
CA ALA A 68 -15.50 -47.38 7.89
C ALA A 68 -15.84 -48.79 8.41
N LYS A 69 -17.11 -49.18 8.26
CA LYS A 69 -17.65 -50.55 8.44
C LYS A 69 -17.27 -51.24 9.77
N GLN A 70 -18.18 -51.22 10.76
CA GLN A 70 -18.70 -52.45 11.42
C GLN A 70 -19.37 -52.24 12.79
N HIS A 71 -19.36 -51.07 13.42
CA HIS A 71 -20.15 -50.83 14.63
C HIS A 71 -20.81 -49.45 14.63
N GLU A 72 -22.13 -49.43 14.57
CA GLU A 72 -23.00 -48.24 14.45
C GLU A 72 -23.26 -47.55 15.81
N ASN A 73 -22.51 -47.89 16.86
CA ASN A 73 -22.86 -47.48 18.22
C ASN A 73 -21.83 -46.54 18.84
N GLN A 74 -22.33 -45.31 19.03
CA GLN A 74 -21.83 -44.18 19.84
C GLN A 74 -20.91 -43.20 19.10
N LEU A 75 -21.53 -42.31 18.32
CA LEU A 75 -20.91 -41.04 17.92
C LEU A 75 -20.55 -40.24 19.19
N PRO A 76 -19.28 -39.87 19.40
CA PRO A 76 -18.91 -39.00 20.52
C PRO A 76 -19.58 -37.63 20.35
N ARG A 77 -20.42 -37.23 21.30
CA ARG A 77 -20.97 -35.87 21.36
C ARG A 77 -19.89 -34.95 21.91
N THR A 78 -19.14 -34.31 21.02
CA THR A 78 -18.25 -33.19 21.38
C THR A 78 -18.87 -31.86 20.94
N TYR A 79 -18.60 -30.78 21.67
CA TYR A 79 -18.99 -29.41 21.31
C TYR A 79 -17.73 -28.57 21.13
N VAL A 80 -17.75 -27.67 20.15
CA VAL A 80 -16.62 -26.80 19.82
C VAL A 80 -16.80 -25.46 20.53
N ASP A 81 -15.96 -25.18 21.51
CA ASP A 81 -15.99 -23.91 22.24
C ASP A 81 -15.32 -22.78 21.44
N TYR A 82 -15.94 -21.60 21.46
CA TYR A 82 -15.43 -20.40 20.81
C TYR A 82 -14.74 -19.50 21.83
N ASP A 83 -13.80 -18.68 21.37
CA ASP A 83 -13.20 -17.67 22.24
C ASP A 83 -14.24 -16.60 22.64
N ALA A 84 -14.28 -16.28 23.94
CA ALA A 84 -15.20 -15.31 24.52
C ALA A 84 -14.76 -13.85 24.29
N GLN A 85 -13.48 -13.63 23.93
CA GLN A 85 -12.93 -12.30 23.65
C GLN A 85 -12.22 -12.28 22.28
N PRO A 86 -12.98 -12.34 21.17
CA PRO A 86 -12.40 -12.32 19.84
C PRO A 86 -11.72 -10.98 19.54
N ARG A 87 -10.66 -11.02 18.72
CA ARG A 87 -9.94 -9.82 18.31
C ARG A 87 -10.73 -9.04 17.26
N GLU A 88 -10.88 -7.75 17.49
CA GLU A 88 -11.54 -6.80 16.58
C GLU A 88 -10.51 -5.89 15.92
N TYR A 89 -10.64 -5.71 14.60
CA TYR A 89 -9.82 -4.81 13.80
C TYR A 89 -10.71 -3.67 13.28
N PHE A 90 -10.30 -2.44 13.54
CA PHE A 90 -10.97 -1.23 13.06
C PHE A 90 -10.31 -0.71 11.80
N LEU A 91 -11.11 -0.22 10.85
CA LEU A 91 -10.56 0.46 9.68
C LEU A 91 -10.04 1.84 10.05
N ASN A 92 -8.80 2.12 9.67
CA ASN A 92 -8.20 3.44 9.82
C ASN A 92 -8.39 4.26 8.53
N ALA A 93 -8.82 5.52 8.69
CA ALA A 93 -8.93 6.45 7.58
C ALA A 93 -7.67 7.31 7.45
N VAL A 94 -7.15 7.44 6.23
CA VAL A 94 -6.06 8.36 5.89
C VAL A 94 -6.60 9.40 4.93
N SER A 95 -6.48 10.68 5.28
CA SER A 95 -6.94 11.81 4.47
C SER A 95 -5.85 12.86 4.35
N THR A 96 -5.69 13.43 3.16
CA THR A 96 -4.79 14.56 2.92
C THR A 96 -5.52 15.65 2.14
N VAL A 97 -5.16 16.91 2.39
CA VAL A 97 -5.70 18.06 1.67
C VAL A 97 -4.64 18.51 0.66
N LEU A 98 -5.02 18.57 -0.61
CA LEU A 98 -4.20 19.13 -1.68
C LEU A 98 -4.72 20.53 -2.02
N ASP A 99 -3.87 21.54 -1.86
CA ASP A 99 -4.17 22.91 -2.26
C ASP A 99 -3.36 23.29 -3.51
N VAL A 100 -4.05 23.78 -4.53
CA VAL A 100 -3.46 24.26 -5.77
C VAL A 100 -4.05 25.63 -6.08
N HIS A 101 -3.20 26.64 -6.13
CA HIS A 101 -3.62 27.99 -6.46
C HIS A 101 -4.24 28.04 -7.88
N THR A 102 -5.43 28.64 -8.01
CA THR A 102 -6.21 28.72 -9.27
C THR A 102 -5.40 29.26 -10.46
N ARG A 103 -4.68 30.38 -10.27
CA ARG A 103 -3.75 30.93 -11.27
C ARG A 103 -2.73 29.94 -11.82
N ILE A 104 -2.23 29.00 -11.01
CA ILE A 104 -1.23 28.03 -11.46
C ILE A 104 -1.88 27.02 -12.41
N SER A 105 -3.08 26.54 -12.05
CA SER A 105 -3.85 25.63 -12.90
C SER A 105 -4.29 26.29 -14.21
N ASP A 106 -4.72 27.55 -14.18
CA ASP A 106 -5.16 28.25 -15.39
C ASP A 106 -3.99 28.57 -16.33
N LEU A 107 -2.87 29.06 -15.79
CA LEU A 107 -1.77 29.58 -16.61
C LEU A 107 -0.78 28.49 -17.04
N TYR A 108 -0.63 27.42 -16.25
CA TYR A 108 0.43 26.41 -16.44
C TYR A 108 -0.10 24.99 -16.68
N SER A 109 -1.26 24.83 -17.30
CA SER A 109 -1.88 23.53 -17.62
C SER A 109 -1.45 22.90 -18.95
N SER A 110 -0.62 23.58 -19.74
CA SER A 110 -0.12 23.06 -21.02
C SER A 110 1.40 22.92 -21.02
N PRO A 111 1.97 21.78 -21.45
CA PRO A 111 1.30 20.58 -21.98
C PRO A 111 0.79 19.58 -20.91
N HIS A 112 1.08 19.82 -19.62
CA HIS A 112 0.65 18.95 -18.51
C HIS A 112 -0.24 19.72 -17.55
N ASP A 113 -1.39 19.13 -17.21
CA ASP A 113 -2.34 19.69 -16.25
C ASP A 113 -1.79 19.60 -14.82
N GLN A 114 -1.68 20.75 -14.15
CA GLN A 114 -1.11 20.84 -12.80
C GLN A 114 -1.97 20.14 -11.76
N ILE A 115 -3.30 20.27 -11.83
CA ILE A 115 -4.19 19.63 -10.86
C ILE A 115 -4.08 18.12 -11.02
N LYS A 116 -4.08 17.64 -12.26
CA LYS A 116 -3.94 16.20 -12.54
C LYS A 116 -2.63 15.63 -12.00
N GLU A 117 -1.51 16.28 -12.26
CA GLU A 117 -0.20 15.78 -11.79
C GLU A 117 -0.07 15.85 -10.26
N GLN A 118 -0.55 16.94 -9.63
CA GLN A 118 -0.52 17.06 -8.17
C GLN A 118 -1.41 16.00 -7.49
N LEU A 119 -2.62 15.77 -8.01
CA LEU A 119 -3.49 14.69 -7.53
C LEU A 119 -2.83 13.32 -7.72
N ARG A 120 -2.24 13.06 -8.90
CA ARG A 120 -1.55 11.81 -9.19
C ARG A 120 -0.43 11.54 -8.18
N LEU A 121 0.45 12.51 -7.96
CA LEU A 121 1.56 12.38 -7.01
C LEU A 121 1.05 12.17 -5.57
N THR A 122 0.02 12.92 -5.17
CA THR A 122 -0.58 12.80 -3.84
C THR A 122 -1.17 11.40 -3.63
N ILE A 123 -1.90 10.87 -4.62
CA ILE A 123 -2.48 9.52 -4.56
C ILE A 123 -1.39 8.46 -4.46
N GLU A 124 -0.31 8.57 -5.23
CA GLU A 124 0.81 7.64 -5.10
C GLU A 124 1.44 7.71 -3.72
N THR A 125 1.68 8.90 -3.16
CA THR A 125 2.17 9.04 -1.78
C THR A 125 1.23 8.42 -0.74
N ILE A 126 -0.09 8.59 -0.89
CA ILE A 126 -1.07 7.95 0.00
C ILE A 126 -0.97 6.42 -0.10
N LYS A 127 -0.84 5.87 -1.31
CA LYS A 127 -0.73 4.42 -1.52
C LYS A 127 0.56 3.84 -0.94
N GLU A 128 1.69 4.54 -1.07
CA GLU A 128 2.96 4.13 -0.43
C GLU A 128 2.82 4.13 1.10
N ASN A 129 2.20 5.17 1.66
CA ASN A 129 1.92 5.22 3.10
C ASN A 129 0.97 4.09 3.53
N GLN A 130 -0.05 3.76 2.74
CA GLN A 130 -0.94 2.63 3.00
C GLN A 130 -0.18 1.30 3.06
N GLU A 131 0.73 1.03 2.13
CA GLU A 131 1.56 -0.18 2.17
C GLU A 131 2.50 -0.19 3.39
N SER A 132 3.10 0.95 3.72
CA SER A 132 3.93 1.09 4.93
C SER A 132 3.13 0.78 6.20
N GLU A 133 1.90 1.28 6.32
CA GLU A 133 1.02 1.00 7.45
C GLU A 133 0.63 -0.49 7.51
N LEU A 134 0.37 -1.14 6.37
CA LEU A 134 0.08 -2.58 6.35
C LEU A 134 1.25 -3.43 6.89
N ILE A 135 2.50 -2.98 6.70
CA ILE A 135 3.69 -3.71 7.14
C ILE A 135 4.04 -3.37 8.59
N ASN A 136 4.00 -2.10 8.95
CA ASN A 136 4.59 -1.57 10.19
C ASN A 136 3.60 -1.39 11.33
N ASN A 137 2.29 -1.32 11.06
CA ASN A 137 1.30 -1.07 12.11
C ASN A 137 1.25 -2.26 13.09
N PRO A 138 1.48 -2.05 14.39
CA PRO A 138 1.55 -3.12 15.38
C PRO A 138 0.24 -3.90 15.55
N ASP A 139 -0.91 -3.30 15.23
CA ASP A 139 -2.21 -3.94 15.37
C ASP A 139 -2.51 -4.86 14.19
N THR A 140 -2.10 -4.48 12.98
CA THR A 140 -2.36 -5.22 11.73
C THR A 140 -1.14 -5.96 11.18
N ALA A 141 -0.01 -5.92 11.88
CA ALA A 141 1.27 -6.40 11.37
C ALA A 141 1.19 -7.83 10.84
N PHE A 142 1.63 -7.99 9.59
CA PHE A 142 1.77 -9.28 8.93
C PHE A 142 2.81 -10.19 9.63
N TRP A 143 3.81 -9.59 10.28
CA TRP A 143 4.83 -10.34 11.00
C TRP A 143 4.23 -10.95 12.27
N PRO A 144 4.31 -12.28 12.45
CA PRO A 144 3.90 -12.90 13.69
C PRO A 144 4.79 -12.33 14.80
N ARG A 145 4.20 -11.52 15.68
CA ARG A 145 4.87 -11.09 16.90
C ARG A 145 5.22 -12.38 17.62
N SER A 146 6.53 -12.68 17.72
CA SER A 146 6.99 -13.84 18.45
C SER A 146 6.32 -13.77 19.81
N ALA A 147 5.46 -14.76 20.09
CA ALA A 147 4.76 -14.83 21.35
C ALA A 147 5.85 -14.67 22.41
N THR A 148 5.82 -13.55 23.15
CA THR A 148 6.66 -13.39 24.33
C THR A 148 6.20 -14.48 25.26
N ARG A 149 6.85 -15.64 25.14
CA ARG A 149 6.72 -16.77 26.02
C ARG A 149 7.01 -16.17 27.38
N ASN A 150 5.98 -15.97 28.18
CA ASN A 150 6.10 -15.43 29.51
C ASN A 150 7.20 -16.26 30.20
N ALA A 151 8.38 -15.66 30.33
CA ALA A 151 9.43 -16.12 31.20
C ALA A 151 8.93 -15.79 32.62
N SER A 152 7.94 -16.56 33.06
CA SER A 152 7.63 -16.71 34.47
C SER A 152 8.79 -17.45 35.09
N SER A 153 9.71 -16.67 35.63
CA SER A 153 10.73 -17.11 36.57
C SER A 153 10.10 -17.77 37.79
N ARG A 154 10.71 -18.89 38.20
CA ARG A 154 10.70 -19.51 39.54
C ARG A 154 9.44 -20.24 40.01
#